data_AF-A0A533Z5E0-F1
#
_entry.id   AF-A0A533Z5E0-F1
#
_cell.length_a   1.000
_cell.length_b   1.000
_cell.length_c   1.000
_cell.angle_alpha   90.00
_cell.angle_beta   90.00
_cell.angle_gamma   90.00
#
_symmetry.space_group_name_H-M   'P 1'
#
loop_
_entity.id
_entity.type
_entity.pdbx_description
1 polymer ?
#
loop_
_entity_poly.entity_id
_entity_poly.type
_entity_poly.pdbx_seq_one_letter_code
_entity_poly.pdbx_strand_id
1 'polypeptide(L)'
;MASDPQTRRSSLDRLTPRQIVEELDRYVIGQRDAKRMVAIALRNRWRRQQLSAELRDEVIPKNIIMIGPTGVGKTEIARRLAKLAQAPFLKIEASKFTEVGYVGRDVESIIR
;
A
#
# COMPACT_ATOMS: atom_id res chain seq x y z
N MET A 1 17.46 9.13 -28.34
CA MET A 1 16.12 8.56 -28.04
C MET A 1 15.85 8.72 -26.55
N ALA A 2 15.32 9.87 -26.15
CA ALA A 2 14.96 10.14 -24.76
C ALA A 2 13.68 9.37 -24.43
N SER A 3 13.75 8.43 -23.48
CA SER A 3 12.59 7.69 -22.99
C SER A 3 11.60 8.66 -22.32
N ASP A 4 10.43 8.83 -22.93
CA ASP A 4 9.34 9.67 -22.43
C ASP A 4 8.98 9.31 -20.97
N PRO A 5 9.02 10.27 -20.03
CA PRO A 5 8.63 10.05 -18.63
C PRO A 5 7.22 9.49 -18.47
N GLN A 6 6.33 9.70 -19.45
CA GLN A 6 4.96 9.20 -19.42
C GLN A 6 4.88 7.68 -19.67
N THR A 7 5.79 7.09 -20.44
CA THR A 7 5.84 5.63 -20.69
C THR A 7 6.24 4.84 -19.43
N ARG A 8 7.01 5.45 -18.51
CA ARG A 8 7.31 4.85 -17.19
C ARG A 8 6.11 4.86 -16.24
N ARG A 9 5.12 5.73 -16.46
CA ARG A 9 3.95 5.89 -15.57
C ARG A 9 2.96 4.73 -15.70
N SER A 10 2.77 4.18 -16.90
CA SER A 10 1.81 3.08 -17.15
C SER A 10 2.35 1.68 -16.86
N SER A 11 3.66 1.54 -16.69
CA SER A 11 4.34 0.24 -16.53
C SER A 11 4.37 -0.26 -15.08
N LEU A 12 4.30 0.63 -14.08
CA LEU A 12 4.34 0.26 -12.66
C LEU A 12 3.04 -0.40 -12.16
N ASP A 13 1.88 -0.05 -12.73
CA ASP A 13 0.60 -0.68 -12.39
C ASP A 13 0.52 -2.16 -12.84
N ARG A 14 1.37 -2.55 -13.79
CA ARG A 14 1.39 -3.91 -14.36
C ARG A 14 2.38 -4.84 -13.68
N LEU A 15 3.10 -4.38 -12.65
CA LEU A 15 4.08 -5.20 -11.97
C LEU A 15 3.47 -6.52 -11.46
N THR A 16 4.23 -7.59 -11.65
CA THR A 16 3.91 -8.89 -11.06
C THR A 16 4.24 -8.87 -9.57
N PRO A 17 3.62 -9.75 -8.76
CA PRO A 17 3.96 -9.84 -7.34
C PRO A 17 5.46 -10.05 -7.07
N ARG A 18 6.16 -10.80 -7.93
CA ARG A 18 7.62 -11.00 -7.81
C ARG A 18 8.39 -9.70 -7.99
N GLN A 19 8.08 -8.92 -9.04
CA GLN A 19 8.75 -7.63 -9.28
C GLN A 19 8.47 -6.62 -8.16
N ILE A 20 7.27 -6.63 -7.58
CA ILE A 20 6.96 -5.79 -6.42
C ILE A 20 7.84 -6.19 -5.22
N VAL A 21 7.98 -7.48 -4.95
CA VAL A 21 8.85 -7.97 -3.86
C VAL A 21 10.31 -7.59 -4.10
N GLU A 22 10.82 -7.77 -5.32
CA GLU A 22 12.19 -7.39 -5.71
C GLU A 22 12.44 -5.89 -5.52
N GLU A 23 11.48 -5.03 -5.88
CA GLU A 23 11.62 -3.58 -5.65
C GLU A 23 11.58 -3.24 -4.15
N LEU A 24 10.80 -3.96 -3.34
CA LEU A 24 10.78 -3.80 -1.88
C LEU A 24 12.06 -4.33 -1.22
N ASP A 25 12.71 -5.35 -1.78
CA ASP A 25 13.98 -5.91 -1.29
C ASP A 25 15.11 -4.88 -1.30
N ARG A 26 15.03 -3.86 -2.17
CA ARG A 26 16.00 -2.76 -2.23
C ARG A 26 15.97 -1.83 -1.01
N TYR A 27 14.90 -1.83 -0.23
CA TYR A 27 14.70 -0.87 0.87
C TYR A 27 14.47 -1.54 2.23
N VAL A 28 13.88 -2.73 2.24
CA VAL A 28 13.60 -3.48 3.46
C VAL A 28 14.33 -4.81 3.36
N ILE A 29 15.13 -5.17 4.35
CA ILE A 29 15.84 -6.46 4.35
C ILE A 29 14.96 -7.51 5.05
N GLY A 30 14.89 -8.73 4.51
CA GLY A 30 14.08 -9.81 5.08
C GLY A 30 12.57 -9.60 4.89
N GLN A 31 11.76 -9.95 5.91
CA GLN A 31 10.30 -9.74 5.92
C GLN A 31 9.55 -10.28 4.69
N ARG A 32 9.95 -11.45 4.18
CA ARG A 32 9.45 -12.03 2.92
C ARG A 32 7.93 -12.16 2.88
N ASP A 33 7.33 -12.61 3.97
CA ASP A 33 5.88 -12.81 4.05
C ASP A 33 5.12 -11.49 3.98
N ALA A 34 5.57 -10.47 4.73
CA ALA A 34 4.96 -9.15 4.68
C ALA A 34 5.04 -8.54 3.27
N LYS A 35 6.20 -8.62 2.61
CA LYS A 35 6.38 -8.17 1.22
C LYS A 35 5.48 -8.90 0.24
N ARG A 36 5.38 -10.22 0.36
CA ARG A 36 4.50 -11.03 -0.49
C ARG A 36 3.03 -10.64 -0.31
N MET A 37 2.58 -10.43 0.92
CA MET A 37 1.19 -10.06 1.21
C MET A 37 0.84 -8.70 0.62
N VAL A 38 1.71 -7.69 0.77
CA VAL A 38 1.45 -6.38 0.17
C VAL A 38 1.52 -6.41 -1.36
N ALA A 39 2.42 -7.22 -1.94
CA ALA A 39 2.51 -7.40 -3.38
C ALA A 39 1.25 -8.04 -3.97
N ILE A 40 0.67 -9.03 -3.28
CA ILE A 40 -0.60 -9.65 -3.66
C ILE A 40 -1.74 -8.63 -3.56
N ALA A 41 -1.81 -7.86 -2.48
CA ALA A 41 -2.86 -6.85 -2.31
C ALA A 41 -2.81 -5.79 -3.44
N LEU A 42 -1.61 -5.29 -3.77
CA LEU A 42 -1.42 -4.35 -4.87
C LEU A 42 -1.81 -4.97 -6.23
N ARG A 43 -1.40 -6.22 -6.48
CA ARG A 43 -1.78 -6.93 -7.71
C ARG A 43 -3.28 -7.16 -7.81
N ASN A 44 -3.95 -7.46 -6.69
CA ASN A 44 -5.39 -7.65 -6.65
C ASN A 44 -6.14 -6.34 -6.95
N ARG A 45 -5.61 -5.18 -6.54
CA ARG A 45 -6.16 -3.88 -6.96
C ARG A 45 -6.13 -3.72 -8.48
N TRP A 46 -5.02 -4.05 -9.14
CA TRP A 46 -4.92 -4.01 -10.61
C TRP A 46 -5.85 -5.04 -11.29
N ARG A 47 -5.97 -6.25 -10.73
CA ARG A 47 -6.91 -7.27 -11.25
C ARG A 47 -8.36 -6.81 -11.14
N ARG A 48 -8.74 -6.19 -10.03
CA ARG A 48 -10.08 -5.63 -9.81
C ARG A 48 -10.46 -4.60 -10.87
N GLN A 49 -9.50 -3.77 -11.31
CA GLN A 49 -9.74 -2.78 -12.36
C GLN A 49 -10.01 -3.38 -13.75
N GLN A 50 -9.68 -4.66 -13.97
CA GLN A 50 -9.97 -5.38 -15.22
C GLN A 50 -11.28 -6.16 -15.18
N LEU A 51 -11.93 -6.25 -14.03
CA LEU A 51 -13.24 -6.89 -13.92
C LEU A 51 -14.32 -6.00 -14.57
N SER A 52 -15.41 -6.64 -14.99
CA SER A 52 -16.66 -5.96 -15.38
C SER A 52 -17.17 -5.09 -14.22
N ALA A 53 -17.99 -4.09 -14.53
CA ALA A 53 -18.51 -3.15 -13.53
C ALA A 53 -19.26 -3.89 -12.40
N GLU A 54 -20.13 -4.84 -12.77
CA GLU A 54 -20.92 -5.65 -11.83
C GLU A 54 -20.03 -6.40 -10.84
N LEU A 55 -19.01 -7.12 -11.32
CA LEU A 55 -18.09 -7.88 -10.46
C LEU A 55 -17.10 -7.00 -9.69
N ARG A 56 -16.83 -5.78 -10.17
CA ARG A 56 -15.87 -4.88 -9.52
C ARG A 56 -16.36 -4.38 -8.18
N ASP A 57 -17.67 -4.19 -8.02
CA ASP A 57 -18.28 -3.70 -6.80
C ASP A 57 -18.37 -4.77 -5.71
N GLU A 58 -18.43 -6.05 -6.11
CA GLU A 58 -18.39 -7.19 -5.19
C GLU A 58 -16.98 -7.45 -4.60
N VAL A 59 -15.92 -7.01 -5.29
CA VAL A 59 -14.53 -7.27 -4.86
C VAL A 59 -14.02 -6.16 -3.95
N ILE A 60 -14.03 -6.41 -2.64
CA ILE A 60 -13.54 -5.48 -1.61
C ILE A 60 -11.99 -5.52 -1.52
N PRO A 61 -11.31 -4.38 -1.29
CA PRO A 61 -9.88 -4.36 -0.99
C PRO A 61 -9.49 -5.26 0.20
N LYS A 62 -8.34 -5.93 0.09
CA LYS A 62 -7.80 -6.78 1.15
C LYS A 62 -6.93 -5.94 2.08
N ASN A 63 -7.49 -5.51 3.21
CA ASN A 63 -6.74 -4.81 4.26
C ASN A 63 -5.72 -5.75 4.91
N ILE A 64 -4.59 -5.20 5.37
CA ILE A 64 -3.46 -5.97 5.92
C ILE A 64 -3.18 -5.49 7.34
N ILE A 65 -3.08 -6.44 8.27
CA ILE A 65 -2.57 -6.21 9.62
C ILE A 65 -1.14 -6.76 9.66
N MET A 66 -0.16 -5.92 10.00
CA MET A 66 1.24 -6.34 10.16
C MET A 66 1.57 -6.51 11.65
N ILE A 67 1.94 -7.72 12.05
CA ILE A 67 2.33 -8.05 13.42
C ILE A 67 3.84 -8.25 13.49
N GLY A 68 4.49 -7.63 14.48
CA GLY A 68 5.93 -7.77 14.72
C GLY A 68 6.49 -6.65 15.61
N PRO A 69 7.74 -6.79 16.12
CA PRO A 69 8.33 -5.82 17.03
C PRO A 69 8.60 -4.46 16.35
N THR A 70 8.92 -3.42 17.13
CA THR A 70 9.27 -2.10 16.59
C THR A 70 10.56 -2.17 15.78
N GLY A 71 10.74 -1.24 14.82
CA GLY A 71 11.97 -1.15 14.02
C GLY A 71 12.15 -2.17 12.88
N VAL A 72 11.34 -3.23 12.79
CA VAL A 72 11.50 -4.29 11.75
C VAL A 72 11.05 -3.92 10.33
N GLY A 73 10.65 -2.67 10.08
CA GLY A 73 10.31 -2.19 8.74
C GLY A 73 8.83 -2.21 8.34
N LYS A 74 7.89 -2.46 9.27
CA LYS A 74 6.43 -2.45 8.99
C LYS A 74 5.98 -1.18 8.25
N THR A 75 6.30 -0.01 8.81
CA THR A 75 5.95 1.28 8.22
C THR A 75 6.69 1.55 6.91
N GLU A 76 7.93 1.07 6.78
CA GLU A 76 8.73 1.27 5.58
C GLU A 76 8.20 0.45 4.39
N ILE A 77 7.74 -0.79 4.63
CA ILE A 77 7.05 -1.60 3.61
C ILE A 77 5.83 -0.83 3.08
N ALA A 78 4.98 -0.29 3.96
CA ALA A 78 3.79 0.46 3.57
C ALA A 78 4.13 1.75 2.79
N ARG A 79 5.12 2.51 3.28
CA ARG A 79 5.60 3.74 2.62
C ARG A 79 6.16 3.46 1.22
N ARG A 80 6.98 2.42 1.07
CA ARG A 80 7.59 2.04 -0.21
C ARG A 80 6.57 1.50 -1.19
N LEU A 81 5.61 0.71 -0.72
CA LEU A 81 4.50 0.22 -1.52
C LEU A 81 3.68 1.39 -2.10
N ALA A 82 3.35 2.39 -1.28
CA ALA A 82 2.61 3.55 -1.76
C ALA A 82 3.40 4.36 -2.80
N LYS A 83 4.71 4.54 -2.59
CA LYS A 83 5.60 5.18 -3.56
C LYS A 83 5.67 4.41 -4.89
N LEU A 84 5.74 3.08 -4.82
CA LEU A 84 5.72 2.19 -5.99
C LEU A 84 4.42 2.32 -6.77
N ALA A 85 3.30 2.32 -6.06
CA ALA A 85 1.96 2.42 -6.62
C ALA A 85 1.54 3.86 -7.00
N GLN A 86 2.42 4.84 -6.80
CA GLN A 86 2.12 6.28 -6.94
C GLN A 86 0.82 6.68 -6.21
N ALA A 87 0.59 6.08 -5.04
CA ALA A 87 -0.60 6.28 -4.25
C ALA A 87 -0.36 7.31 -3.13
N PRO A 88 -1.37 8.10 -2.75
CA PRO A 88 -1.33 8.89 -1.51
C PRO A 88 -1.02 7.99 -0.30
N PHE A 89 -0.21 8.50 0.63
CA PHE A 89 0.18 7.77 1.83
C PHE A 89 0.08 8.65 3.07
N LEU A 90 -0.63 8.16 4.08
CA LEU A 90 -0.82 8.84 5.35
C LEU A 90 -0.46 7.90 6.50
N LYS A 91 0.40 8.37 7.42
CA LYS A 91 0.78 7.64 8.64
C LYS A 91 0.09 8.30 9.84
N ILE A 92 -0.78 7.56 10.51
CA ILE A 92 -1.49 8.03 11.71
C ILE A 92 -1.25 7.04 12.85
N GLU A 93 -1.28 7.54 14.08
CA GLU A 93 -1.22 6.75 15.31
C GLU A 93 -2.63 6.65 15.88
N ALA A 94 -3.11 5.43 16.10
CA ALA A 94 -4.48 5.18 16.55
C ALA A 94 -4.78 5.80 17.93
N SER A 95 -3.78 5.90 18.81
CA SER A 95 -3.92 6.50 20.14
C SER A 95 -4.31 7.99 20.10
N LYS A 96 -4.07 8.69 18.98
CA LYS A 96 -4.48 10.09 18.80
C LYS A 96 -6.00 10.29 18.77
N PHE A 97 -6.77 9.21 18.60
CA PHE A 97 -8.24 9.24 18.58
C PHE A 97 -8.85 8.76 19.90
N THR A 98 -8.03 8.32 20.86
CA THR A 98 -8.48 7.84 22.18
C THR A 98 -8.01 8.73 23.33
N GLU A 99 -7.19 9.74 23.07
CA GLU A 99 -6.63 10.62 24.09
C GLU A 99 -7.74 11.50 24.69
N VAL A 100 -8.03 11.28 25.97
CA VAL A 100 -9.13 11.93 26.71
C VAL A 100 -8.76 13.39 26.97
N GLY A 101 -9.28 14.28 26.13
CA GLY A 101 -9.14 15.73 26.26
C GLY A 101 -10.10 16.42 25.29
N TYR A 102 -11.02 17.21 25.86
CA TYR A 102 -12.03 18.08 25.25
C TYR A 102 -12.01 18.14 23.71
N VAL A 103 -12.88 17.36 23.07
CA VAL A 103 -13.01 17.16 21.61
C VAL A 103 -11.80 16.39 21.03
N GLY A 104 -11.80 15.06 21.20
CA GLY A 104 -10.86 14.19 20.49
C GLY A 104 -10.90 14.47 18.98
N ARG A 105 -9.77 14.26 18.28
CA ARG A 105 -9.75 14.41 16.81
C ARG A 105 -10.78 13.44 16.21
N ASP A 106 -11.61 13.95 15.32
CA ASP A 106 -12.59 13.14 14.61
C ASP A 106 -11.89 12.12 13.70
N VAL A 107 -12.38 10.88 13.67
CA VAL A 107 -11.92 9.82 12.75
C VAL A 107 -12.09 10.26 11.30
N GLU A 108 -13.05 11.13 10.99
CA GLU A 108 -13.20 11.72 9.65
C GLU A 108 -11.97 12.50 9.19
N SER A 109 -11.14 13.02 10.11
CA SER A 109 -9.90 13.73 9.78
C SER A 109 -8.83 12.86 9.12
N ILE A 110 -9.01 11.54 9.09
CA ILE A 110 -8.12 10.61 8.38
C ILE A 110 -8.23 10.74 6.86
N ILE A 111 -9.42 11.10 6.36
CA ILE A 111 -9.74 11.06 4.92
C ILE A 111 -9.78 12.46 4.31
N ARG A 112 -9.85 13.51 5.13
CA ARG A 112 -9.87 14.92 4.72
C ARG A 112 -8.49 15.42 4.29
#